data_AF-A0AAU6E1Z4-F1
#
_entry.id   AF-A0AAU6E1Z4-F1
#
_cell.length_a   1.000
_cell.length_b   1.000
_cell.length_c   1.000
_cell.angle_alpha   90.00
_cell.angle_beta   90.00
_cell.angle_gamma   90.00
#
_symmetry.space_group_name_H-M   'P 1'
#
loop_
_entity.id
_entity.type
_entity.pdbx_description
1 polymer ?
#
loop_
_entity_poly.entity_id
_entity_poly.type
_entity_poly.pdbx_seq_one_letter_code
_entity_poly.pdbx_strand_id
1 'polypeptide(L)'
;MSGGGSVTASPAGMSEREYFTYVAKRLGMFVVGSRLTGVEGFLDGYDQHALRHGGPGLSGWREWLVARRGQDCNHGWLGQVRHIALPDGWEQWELTREEEAKVIQVLFTLLDEFLTAREASDTRGS
;
A
#
# COMPACT_ATOMS: atom_id res chain seq x y z
N MET A 1 -24.77 29.39 -15.07
CA MET A 1 -24.55 28.24 -14.16
C MET A 1 -23.63 27.27 -14.88
N SER A 2 -22.31 27.45 -14.73
CA SER A 2 -21.33 26.57 -15.38
C SER A 2 -21.10 25.36 -14.48
N GLY A 3 -21.57 24.20 -14.93
CA GLY A 3 -21.33 22.92 -14.29
C GLY A 3 -19.84 22.58 -14.36
N GLY A 4 -19.15 22.66 -13.22
CA GLY A 4 -17.82 22.10 -13.06
C GLY A 4 -17.91 20.59 -13.11
N GLY A 5 -17.65 20.01 -14.29
CA GLY A 5 -17.37 18.59 -14.41
C GLY A 5 -16.11 18.29 -13.60
N SER A 6 -16.25 17.52 -12.54
CA SER A 6 -15.12 16.91 -11.85
C SER A 6 -14.46 15.96 -12.84
N VAL A 7 -13.43 16.45 -13.54
CA VAL A 7 -12.49 15.61 -14.27
C VAL A 7 -11.83 14.75 -13.21
N THR A 8 -12.29 13.51 -13.06
CA THR A 8 -11.50 12.50 -12.38
C THR A 8 -10.22 12.38 -13.21
N ALA A 9 -9.11 12.87 -12.67
CA ALA A 9 -7.81 12.74 -13.31
C ALA A 9 -7.62 11.26 -13.68
N SER A 10 -7.22 11.00 -14.93
CA SER A 10 -6.90 9.65 -15.36
C SER A 10 -5.79 9.10 -14.45
N PRO A 11 -5.87 7.84 -13.97
CA PRO A 11 -4.79 7.23 -13.18
C PRO A 11 -3.42 7.31 -13.87
N ALA A 12 -3.38 7.44 -15.19
CA ALA A 12 -2.16 7.52 -15.98
C ALA A 12 -1.31 8.78 -15.72
N GLY A 13 -1.88 9.85 -15.14
CA GLY A 13 -1.16 11.09 -14.83
C GLY A 13 -0.85 11.30 -13.35
N MET A 14 -1.24 10.36 -12.48
CA MET A 14 -1.04 10.46 -11.03
C MET A 14 0.39 10.05 -10.65
N SER A 15 0.95 10.67 -9.61
CA SER A 15 2.10 10.07 -8.93
C SER A 15 1.71 8.72 -8.31
N GLU A 16 2.69 7.87 -8.00
CA GLU A 16 2.40 6.59 -7.33
C GLU A 16 1.68 6.80 -5.99
N ARG A 17 2.07 7.85 -5.24
CA ARG A 17 1.43 8.24 -3.99
C ARG A 17 -0.03 8.61 -4.19
N GLU A 18 -0.32 9.43 -5.19
CA GLU A 18 -1.68 9.83 -5.55
C GLU A 18 -2.51 8.63 -6.00
N TYR A 19 -1.91 7.72 -6.77
CA TYR A 19 -2.54 6.49 -7.22
C TYR A 19 -2.95 5.59 -6.06
N PHE A 20 -2.06 5.32 -5.09
CA PHE A 20 -2.42 4.50 -3.92
C PHE A 20 -3.43 5.18 -3.00
N THR A 21 -3.39 6.51 -2.87
CA THR A 21 -4.44 7.27 -2.18
C THR A 21 -5.80 7.11 -2.89
N TYR A 22 -5.81 7.12 -4.21
CA TYR A 22 -7.01 6.91 -5.03
C TYR A 22 -7.55 5.48 -4.88
N VAL A 23 -6.67 4.46 -4.88
CA VAL A 23 -7.03 3.06 -4.64
C VAL A 23 -7.63 2.88 -3.25
N ALA A 24 -7.00 3.42 -2.20
CA ALA A 24 -7.48 3.30 -0.82
C ALA A 24 -8.93 3.83 -0.67
N LYS A 25 -9.23 4.98 -1.29
CA LYS A 25 -10.58 5.59 -1.26
C LYS A 25 -11.63 4.79 -2.04
N ARG A 26 -11.21 3.90 -2.94
CA ARG A 26 -12.08 3.14 -3.84
C ARG A 26 -11.76 1.65 -3.80
N LEU A 27 -11.34 1.14 -2.64
CA LEU A 27 -10.75 -0.20 -2.55
C LEU A 27 -11.64 -1.29 -3.18
N GLY A 28 -12.96 -1.22 -2.96
CA GLY A 28 -13.92 -2.18 -3.54
C GLY A 28 -14.01 -2.19 -5.07
N MET A 29 -13.52 -1.14 -5.75
CA MET A 29 -13.41 -1.09 -7.22
C MET A 29 -12.20 -1.89 -7.72
N PHE A 30 -11.15 -2.00 -6.91
CA PHE A 30 -9.89 -2.67 -7.27
C PHE A 30 -9.81 -4.09 -6.71
N VAL A 31 -10.42 -4.30 -5.54
CA VAL A 31 -10.30 -5.53 -4.76
C VAL A 31 -11.70 -6.02 -4.40
N VAL A 32 -12.09 -7.15 -4.99
CA VAL A 32 -13.38 -7.80 -4.72
C VAL A 32 -13.49 -8.11 -3.23
N GLY A 33 -14.56 -7.62 -2.60
CA GLY A 33 -14.85 -7.85 -1.19
C GLY A 33 -13.94 -7.10 -0.20
N SER A 34 -13.03 -6.24 -0.68
CA SER A 34 -12.10 -5.44 0.12
C SER A 34 -11.37 -6.25 1.20
N ARG A 35 -11.00 -7.49 0.86
CA ARG A 35 -10.32 -8.43 1.77
C ARG A 35 -8.82 -8.23 1.74
N LEU A 36 -8.14 -8.48 2.86
CA LEU A 36 -6.70 -8.29 2.97
C LEU A 36 -5.92 -9.12 1.95
N THR A 37 -6.34 -10.37 1.72
CA THR A 37 -5.75 -11.26 0.70
C THR A 37 -5.89 -10.72 -0.73
N GLY A 38 -6.98 -10.03 -1.02
CA GLY A 38 -7.18 -9.37 -2.30
C GLY A 38 -6.32 -8.11 -2.45
N VAL A 39 -6.09 -7.37 -1.35
CA VAL A 39 -5.17 -6.22 -1.36
C VAL A 39 -3.73 -6.69 -1.54
N GLU A 40 -3.33 -7.78 -0.89
CA GLU A 40 -2.03 -8.43 -1.09
C GLU A 40 -1.83 -8.81 -2.56
N GLY A 41 -2.76 -9.56 -3.15
CA GLY A 41 -2.66 -9.94 -4.56
C GLY A 41 -2.66 -8.75 -5.52
N PHE A 42 -3.38 -7.67 -5.20
CA PHE A 42 -3.34 -6.42 -5.96
C PHE A 42 -1.96 -5.77 -5.92
N LEU A 43 -1.34 -5.64 -4.74
CA LEU A 43 -0.02 -5.03 -4.58
C LEU A 43 1.08 -5.88 -5.20
N ASP A 44 1.03 -7.20 -5.04
CA ASP A 44 1.98 -8.10 -5.69
C ASP A 44 1.85 -8.00 -7.22
N GLY A 45 0.63 -7.95 -7.76
CA GLY A 45 0.40 -7.76 -9.20
C GLY A 45 0.91 -6.41 -9.71
N TYR A 46 0.72 -5.34 -8.94
CA TYR A 46 1.25 -4.02 -9.24
C TYR A 46 2.78 -4.01 -9.30
N ASP A 47 3.44 -4.59 -8.29
CA ASP A 47 4.90 -4.64 -8.20
C ASP A 47 5.50 -5.47 -9.35
N GLN A 48 4.93 -6.66 -9.60
CA GLN A 48 5.34 -7.52 -10.71
C GLN A 48 5.17 -6.84 -12.09
N HIS A 49 4.08 -6.09 -12.28
CA HIS A 49 3.88 -5.32 -13.49
C HIS A 49 4.95 -4.23 -13.64
N ALA A 50 5.22 -3.46 -12.59
CA ALA A 50 6.24 -2.42 -12.61
C ALA A 50 7.62 -3.00 -12.94
N LEU A 51 8.03 -4.07 -12.26
CA LEU A 51 9.31 -4.75 -12.51
C LEU A 51 9.44 -5.25 -13.95
N ARG A 52 8.37 -5.84 -14.51
CA ARG A 52 8.35 -6.32 -15.91
C ARG A 52 8.54 -5.20 -16.92
N HIS A 53 8.10 -3.99 -16.60
CA HIS A 53 8.08 -2.85 -17.52
C HIS A 53 9.09 -1.75 -17.17
N GLY A 54 10.05 -2.04 -16.27
CA GLY A 54 11.15 -1.13 -15.92
C GLY A 54 10.76 0.02 -14.98
N GLY A 55 9.61 -0.07 -14.32
CA GLY A 55 9.19 0.87 -13.28
C GLY A 55 9.78 0.50 -11.91
N PRO A 56 9.79 1.45 -10.96
CA PRO A 56 10.36 1.23 -9.63
C PRO A 56 9.51 0.30 -8.75
N GLY A 57 8.19 0.23 -9.00
CA GLY A 57 7.25 -0.58 -8.22
C GLY A 57 7.34 -0.28 -6.72
N LEU A 58 7.35 -1.34 -5.93
CA LEU A 58 7.54 -1.30 -4.48
C LEU A 58 8.99 -1.63 -4.09
N SER A 59 9.98 -1.35 -4.95
CA SER A 59 11.40 -1.56 -4.64
C SER A 59 11.80 -0.87 -3.33
N GLY A 60 12.35 -1.62 -2.37
CA GLY A 60 12.75 -1.13 -1.05
C GLY A 60 11.63 -1.10 -0.01
N TRP A 61 10.39 -1.49 -0.37
CA TRP A 61 9.24 -1.48 0.53
C TRP A 61 9.44 -2.39 1.76
N ARG A 62 9.89 -3.63 1.53
CA ARG A 62 10.12 -4.60 2.60
C ARG A 62 11.21 -4.09 3.55
N GLU A 63 12.33 -3.62 3.01
CA GLU A 63 13.47 -3.14 3.78
C GLU A 63 13.07 -1.92 4.62
N TRP A 64 12.27 -1.02 4.05
CA TRP A 64 11.72 0.13 4.76
C TRP A 64 10.78 -0.29 5.90
N LEU A 65 9.93 -1.30 5.70
CA LEU A 65 9.08 -1.86 6.76
C LEU A 65 9.89 -2.49 7.89
N VAL A 66 10.93 -3.26 7.57
CA VAL A 66 11.84 -3.87 8.55
C VAL A 66 12.54 -2.78 9.36
N ALA A 67 13.07 -1.74 8.71
CA ALA A 67 13.71 -0.62 9.39
C ALA A 67 12.74 0.13 10.31
N ARG A 68 11.49 0.34 9.87
CA ARG A 68 10.45 1.00 10.65
C ARG A 68 10.02 0.19 11.88
N ARG A 69 9.84 -1.12 11.73
CA ARG A 69 9.47 -2.02 12.84
C ARG A 69 10.65 -2.28 13.79
N GLY A 70 11.88 -2.21 13.28
CA GLY A 70 13.10 -2.55 14.01
C GLY A 70 13.35 -4.06 14.16
N GLN A 71 12.51 -4.90 13.55
CA GLN A 71 12.59 -6.35 13.61
C GLN A 71 12.08 -6.97 12.31
N ASP A 72 12.78 -7.97 11.78
CA ASP A 72 12.30 -8.75 10.64
C ASP A 72 11.28 -9.84 11.08
N CYS A 73 10.60 -10.42 10.10
CA CYS A 73 9.58 -11.46 10.23
C CYS A 73 9.57 -12.29 8.93
N ASN A 74 9.50 -13.61 9.08
CA ASN A 74 9.59 -14.55 7.94
C ASN A 74 8.36 -14.51 7.00
N HIS A 75 7.30 -13.78 7.36
CA HIS A 75 6.05 -13.68 6.59
C HIS A 75 6.07 -12.56 5.54
N GLY A 76 7.26 -12.17 5.07
CA GLY A 76 7.42 -11.13 4.05
C GLY A 76 6.91 -9.76 4.51
N TRP A 77 6.60 -8.89 3.53
CA TRP A 77 6.13 -7.53 3.81
C TRP A 77 4.77 -7.51 4.52
N LEU A 78 3.86 -8.43 4.18
CA LEU A 78 2.52 -8.47 4.79
C LEU A 78 2.61 -8.81 6.29
N GLY A 79 3.51 -9.72 6.67
CA GLY A 79 3.81 -10.01 8.06
C GLY A 79 4.22 -8.78 8.86
N GLN A 80 5.08 -7.94 8.28
CA GLN A 80 5.49 -6.68 8.92
C GLN A 80 4.31 -5.76 9.17
N VAL A 81 3.47 -5.59 8.15
CA VAL A 81 2.28 -4.72 8.22
C VAL A 81 1.31 -5.22 9.29
N ARG A 82 1.08 -6.54 9.40
CA ARG A 82 0.24 -7.13 10.45
C ARG A 82 0.77 -6.83 11.83
N HIS A 83 2.07 -7.04 12.07
CA HIS A 83 2.67 -6.72 13.37
C HIS A 83 2.64 -5.22 13.71
N ILE A 84 2.75 -4.34 12.71
CA ILE A 84 2.63 -2.90 12.93
C ILE A 84 1.17 -2.52 13.26
N ALA A 85 0.20 -3.12 12.58
CA ALA A 85 -1.23 -2.82 12.78
C ALA A 85 -1.81 -3.43 14.06
N LEU A 86 -1.31 -4.61 14.45
CA LEU A 86 -1.78 -5.41 15.59
C LEU A 86 -0.58 -5.68 16.52
N PRO A 87 -0.11 -4.66 17.26
CA PRO A 87 1.08 -4.78 18.10
C PRO A 87 0.90 -5.75 19.27
N ASP A 88 -0.34 -5.89 19.75
CA ASP A 88 -0.71 -6.82 20.81
C ASP A 88 -0.87 -8.27 20.29
N GLY A 89 -0.65 -8.49 18.99
CA GLY A 89 -0.89 -9.75 18.31
C GLY A 89 -2.36 -9.94 17.93
N TRP A 90 -2.69 -11.17 17.55
CA TRP A 90 -4.03 -11.61 17.17
C TRP A 90 -4.18 -13.08 17.58
N GLU A 91 -5.39 -13.50 17.96
CA GLU A 91 -5.58 -14.80 18.62
C GLU A 91 -5.70 -15.98 17.65
N GLN A 92 -6.21 -15.74 16.45
CA GLN A 92 -6.54 -16.80 15.47
C GLN A 92 -5.76 -16.63 14.18
N TRP A 93 -5.46 -17.72 13.48
CA TRP A 93 -4.74 -17.62 12.21
C TRP A 93 -5.43 -16.69 11.20
N GLU A 94 -6.76 -16.71 11.17
CA GLU A 94 -7.57 -15.81 10.37
C GLU A 94 -7.91 -14.55 11.16
N LEU A 95 -7.66 -13.39 10.55
CA LEU A 95 -8.05 -12.11 11.11
C LEU A 95 -9.56 -11.94 11.04
N THR A 96 -10.14 -11.36 12.08
CA THR A 96 -11.51 -10.86 12.05
C THR A 96 -11.65 -9.75 11.02
N ARG A 97 -12.89 -9.43 10.63
CA ARG A 97 -13.17 -8.33 9.69
C ARG A 97 -12.64 -6.98 10.16
N GLU A 98 -12.67 -6.74 11.47
CA GLU A 98 -12.20 -5.50 12.07
C GLU A 98 -10.67 -5.43 12.05
N GLU A 99 -9.99 -6.52 12.39
CA GLU A 99 -8.54 -6.63 12.27
C GLU A 99 -8.08 -6.50 10.82
N GLU A 100 -8.75 -7.16 9.86
CA GLU A 100 -8.45 -6.99 8.43
C GLU A 100 -8.58 -5.53 8.01
N ALA A 101 -9.68 -4.87 8.39
CA ALA A 101 -9.91 -3.46 8.05
C ALA A 101 -8.81 -2.56 8.65
N LYS A 102 -8.40 -2.81 9.89
CA LYS A 102 -7.30 -2.10 10.55
C LYS A 102 -5.96 -2.33 9.84
N VAL A 103 -5.65 -3.57 9.47
CA VAL A 103 -4.44 -3.91 8.72
C VAL A 103 -4.42 -3.22 7.36
N ILE A 104 -5.54 -3.21 6.64
CA ILE A 104 -5.68 -2.51 5.35
C ILE A 104 -5.49 -1.01 5.51
N GLN A 105 -6.09 -0.40 6.54
CA GLN A 105 -5.92 1.02 6.82
C GLN A 105 -4.45 1.37 7.06
N VAL A 106 -3.79 0.61 7.95
CA VAL A 106 -2.37 0.81 8.28
C VAL A 106 -1.50 0.56 7.05
N LEU A 107 -1.81 -0.44 6.21
CA LEU A 107 -1.10 -0.70 4.96
C LEU A 107 -1.06 0.53 4.06
N PHE A 108 -2.21 1.16 3.80
CA PHE A 108 -2.27 2.33 2.94
C PHE A 108 -1.61 3.58 3.57
N THR A 109 -1.67 3.73 4.90
CA THR A 109 -0.89 4.76 5.60
C THR A 109 0.61 4.53 5.42
N LEU A 110 1.09 3.30 5.60
CA LEU A 110 2.50 2.96 5.45
C LEU A 110 2.98 3.14 4.01
N LEU A 111 2.16 2.82 3.00
CA LEU A 111 2.46 3.10 1.59
C LEU A 111 2.58 4.60 1.32
N ASP A 112 1.68 5.44 1.84
CA ASP A 112 1.78 6.90 1.69
C ASP A 112 3.10 7.44 2.28
N GLU A 113 3.46 6.98 3.47
CA GLU A 113 4.68 7.39 4.15
C GLU A 113 5.96 6.90 3.44
N PHE A 114 5.96 5.65 2.96
CA PHE A 114 7.07 5.10 2.18
C PHE A 114 7.29 5.89 0.88
N LEU A 115 6.22 6.16 0.14
CA LEU A 115 6.29 6.90 -1.12
C LEU A 115 6.71 8.36 -0.89
N THR A 116 6.24 8.98 0.20
CA THR A 116 6.71 10.32 0.62
C THR A 116 8.21 10.32 0.90
N ALA A 117 8.72 9.32 1.62
CA ALA A 117 10.15 9.20 1.92
C ALA A 117 10.99 8.97 0.66
N ARG A 118 10.46 8.21 -0.32
CA ARG A 118 11.10 7.98 -1.62
C ARG A 118 11.17 9.26 -2.45
N GLU A 119 10.06 9.95 -2.64
CA GLU A 119 9.99 11.24 -3.35
C GLU A 119 10.97 12.27 -2.75
N ALA A 120 11.08 12.32 -1.42
CA ALA A 120 11.99 13.22 -0.72
C ALA A 120 13.48 12.84 -0.89
N SER A 121 13.78 11.57 -1.20
CA SER A 121 15.14 11.09 -1.46
C SER A 121 15.55 11.36 -2.91
N ASP A 122 14.64 11.14 -3.86
CA ASP A 122 14.85 11.42 -5.28
C ASP A 122 15.06 12.91 -5.56
N THR A 123 14.31 13.76 -4.84
CA THR A 123 14.48 15.23 -4.91
C THR A 123 15.84 15.71 -4.39
N ARG A 124 16.47 14.97 -3.46
CA ARG A 124 17.79 15.30 -2.89
C ARG A 124 18.96 14.75 -3.71
N GLY A 125 18.70 13.77 -4.58
CA GLY A 125 19.68 13.15 -5.46
C GLY A 125 19.72 13.71 -6.88
N SER A 126 18.84 14.65 -7.22
CA SER A 126 18.76 15.35 -8.51
C SER A 126 19.48 16.70 -8.45
#